data_AF-A0A849F8E5-F1
#
_entry.id   AF-A0A849F8E5-F1
#
_cell.length_a   1.000
_cell.length_b   1.000
_cell.length_c   1.000
_cell.angle_alpha   90.00
_cell.angle_beta   90.00
_cell.angle_gamma   90.00
#
_symmetry.space_group_name_H-M   'P 1'
#
loop_
_entity.id
_entity.type
_entity.pdbx_description
1 polymer ?
#
loop_
_entity_poly.entity_id
_entity_poly.type
_entity_poly.pdbx_seq_one_letter_code
_entity_poly.pdbx_strand_id
1 'polypeptide(L)'
;MKPPIYSAWLQRFDKGLELRHRMMRALNIALPKRLTRDEKEVIRETIIRCTACNHTGSCESWLDRGAPGGEAPKFCPNHALFEELLEKQSKS
;
A
#
# COMPACT_ATOMS: atom_id res chain seq x y z
N MET A 1 -4.75 -13.70 -30.07
CA MET A 1 -4.08 -12.37 -30.10
C MET A 1 -3.38 -12.19 -28.76
N LYS A 2 -2.07 -11.92 -28.72
CA LYS A 2 -1.39 -11.63 -27.44
C LYS A 2 -1.72 -10.18 -27.05
N PRO A 3 -2.09 -9.91 -25.79
CA PRO A 3 -2.48 -8.58 -25.40
C PRO A 3 -1.26 -7.62 -25.45
N PRO A 4 -1.46 -6.31 -25.68
CA PRO A 4 -0.36 -5.35 -25.78
C PRO A 4 0.48 -5.28 -24.50
N ILE A 5 1.77 -4.96 -24.61
CA ILE A 5 2.68 -4.85 -23.44
C ILE A 5 2.15 -3.90 -22.34
N TYR A 6 1.48 -2.81 -22.73
CA TYR A 6 0.92 -1.86 -21.77
C TYR A 6 -0.23 -2.45 -20.95
N SER A 7 -0.93 -3.46 -21.47
CA SER A 7 -2.06 -4.09 -20.75
C SER A 7 -1.59 -4.92 -19.56
N ALA A 8 -0.45 -5.62 -19.68
CA ALA A 8 0.17 -6.33 -18.57
C ALA A 8 0.70 -5.35 -17.51
N TRP A 9 1.25 -4.21 -17.96
CA TRP A 9 1.65 -3.14 -17.05
C TRP A 9 0.46 -2.53 -16.31
N LEU A 10 -0.65 -2.24 -16.99
CA LEU A 10 -1.88 -1.73 -16.38
C LEU A 10 -2.43 -2.70 -15.33
N GLN A 11 -2.55 -3.99 -15.67
CA GLN A 11 -3.02 -5.02 -14.74
C GLN A 11 -2.15 -5.08 -13.47
N ARG A 12 -0.83 -4.99 -13.64
CA ARG A 12 0.11 -4.97 -12.52
C ARG A 12 -0.04 -3.72 -11.67
N PHE A 13 -0.19 -2.56 -12.31
CA PHE A 13 -0.41 -1.28 -11.64
C PHE A 13 -1.70 -1.32 -10.81
N ASP A 14 -2.81 -1.76 -11.42
CA ASP A 14 -4.11 -1.90 -10.76
C ASP A 14 -4.03 -2.87 -9.58
N LYS A 15 -3.36 -4.01 -9.76
CA LYS A 15 -3.14 -4.98 -8.69
C LYS A 15 -2.35 -4.40 -7.52
N GLY A 16 -1.30 -3.62 -7.82
CA GLY A 16 -0.51 -2.92 -6.81
C GLY A 16 -1.34 -1.91 -6.01
N LEU A 17 -2.20 -1.15 -6.68
CA LEU A 17 -3.13 -0.21 -6.04
C LEU A 17 -4.18 -0.93 -5.18
N GLU A 18 -4.77 -2.01 -5.68
CA GLU A 18 -5.74 -2.84 -4.96
C GLU A 18 -5.14 -3.36 -3.65
N LEU A 19 -3.95 -3.97 -3.73
CA LEU A 19 -3.26 -4.51 -2.56
C LEU A 19 -2.87 -3.42 -1.58
N ARG A 20 -2.40 -2.26 -2.05
CA ARG A 20 -2.12 -1.11 -1.19
C ARG A 20 -3.34 -0.72 -0.35
N HIS A 21 -4.50 -0.58 -0.98
CA HIS A 21 -5.74 -0.23 -0.28
C HIS A 21 -6.19 -1.31 0.72
N ARG A 22 -6.00 -2.59 0.38
CA ARG A 22 -6.28 -3.69 1.31
C ARG A 22 -5.33 -3.70 2.51
N MET A 23 -4.03 -3.47 2.28
CA MET A 23 -3.04 -3.39 3.35
C MET A 23 -3.29 -2.22 4.29
N MET A 24 -3.56 -1.02 3.76
CA MET A 24 -3.90 0.13 4.60
C MET A 24 -5.15 -0.12 5.46
N ARG A 25 -6.18 -0.77 4.90
CA ARG A 25 -7.36 -1.18 5.68
C ARG A 25 -7.03 -2.20 6.75
N ALA A 26 -6.24 -3.23 6.44
CA ALA A 26 -5.84 -4.24 7.42
C ALA A 26 -5.00 -3.66 8.57
N LEU A 27 -4.25 -2.58 8.31
CA LEU A 27 -3.50 -1.83 9.31
C LEU A 27 -4.33 -0.75 10.02
N ASN A 28 -5.61 -0.57 9.68
CA ASN A 28 -6.45 0.53 10.17
C ASN A 28 -5.89 1.94 9.88
N ILE A 29 -5.18 2.11 8.77
CA ILE A 29 -4.74 3.42 8.29
C ILE A 29 -5.91 4.09 7.57
N ALA A 30 -6.48 5.11 8.20
CA ALA A 30 -7.52 5.97 7.67
C ALA A 30 -6.92 7.26 7.13
N LEU A 31 -7.34 7.66 5.93
CA LEU A 31 -6.96 8.97 5.38
C LEU A 31 -7.98 10.03 5.81
N PRO A 32 -7.54 11.17 6.38
CA PRO A 32 -8.45 12.24 6.74
C PRO A 32 -9.09 12.85 5.49
N LYS A 33 -10.25 13.53 5.67
CA LYS A 33 -10.97 14.21 4.57
C LYS A 33 -10.10 15.27 3.85
N ARG A 34 -9.11 15.82 4.55
CA ARG A 34 -8.14 16.77 4.01
C ARG A 34 -6.75 16.33 4.43
N LEU A 35 -5.89 16.15 3.45
CA LEU A 35 -4.47 15.87 3.63
C LEU A 35 -3.69 17.19 3.59
N THR A 36 -2.75 17.34 4.50
CA THR A 36 -1.65 18.31 4.41
C THR A 36 -0.78 18.03 3.19
N ARG A 37 0.11 18.97 2.84
CA ARG A 37 1.06 18.78 1.73
C ARG A 37 1.95 17.55 1.96
N ASP A 38 2.48 17.40 3.17
CA ASP A 38 3.41 16.33 3.49
C ASP A 38 2.72 14.96 3.47
N GLU A 39 1.48 14.87 3.97
CA GLU A 39 0.69 13.63 3.88
C GLU A 39 0.38 13.27 2.42
N LYS A 40 0.13 14.25 1.54
CA LYS A 40 -0.05 13.96 0.10
C LYS A 40 1.21 13.35 -0.51
N GLU A 41 2.39 13.85 -0.14
CA GLU A 41 3.66 13.29 -0.64
C GLU A 41 3.89 11.87 -0.12
N VAL A 42 3.63 11.61 1.17
CA VAL A 42 3.70 10.25 1.74
C VAL A 42 2.74 9.31 0.99
N ILE A 43 1.50 9.74 0.76
CA ILE A 43 0.50 8.95 0.04
C ILE A 43 0.91 8.70 -1.40
N ARG A 44 1.43 9.71 -2.11
CA ARG A 44 1.95 9.57 -3.47
C ARG A 44 3.10 8.55 -3.51
N GLU A 45 4.03 8.64 -2.58
CA GLU A 45 5.18 7.74 -2.50
C GLU A 45 4.74 6.30 -2.25
N THR A 46 3.76 6.07 -1.37
CA THR A 46 3.24 4.71 -1.15
C THR A 46 2.61 4.11 -2.41
N ILE A 47 1.96 4.93 -3.25
CA ILE A 47 1.39 4.50 -4.54
C ILE A 47 2.52 4.07 -5.50
N ILE A 48 3.55 4.91 -5.64
CA ILE A 48 4.70 4.63 -6.52
C ILE A 48 5.38 3.33 -6.11
N ARG A 49 5.65 3.15 -4.82
CA ARG A 49 6.31 1.94 -4.30
C ARG A 49 5.47 0.68 -4.46
N CYS A 50 4.17 0.74 -4.16
CA CYS A 50 3.29 -0.42 -4.29
C CYS A 50 3.11 -0.87 -5.75
N THR A 51 2.94 0.08 -6.66
CA THR A 51 2.73 -0.22 -8.10
C THR A 51 4.01 -0.70 -8.79
N ALA A 52 5.18 -0.29 -8.28
CA ALA A 52 6.48 -0.79 -8.73
C ALA A 52 6.89 -2.14 -8.11
N CYS A 53 6.43 -2.47 -6.90
CA CYS A 53 6.87 -3.65 -6.14
C CYS A 53 6.46 -5.00 -6.78
N ASN A 54 7.40 -5.95 -6.86
CA ASN A 54 7.19 -7.28 -7.48
C ASN A 54 6.68 -8.36 -6.50
N HIS A 55 6.41 -8.02 -5.24
CA HIS A 55 6.08 -8.99 -4.18
C HIS A 55 4.57 -9.08 -3.89
N THR A 56 3.72 -8.97 -4.91
CA THR A 56 2.25 -8.97 -4.74
C THR A 56 1.71 -10.22 -4.04
N GLY A 57 2.24 -11.40 -4.37
CA GLY A 57 1.85 -12.66 -3.71
C GLY A 57 2.21 -12.72 -2.22
N SER A 58 3.29 -12.05 -1.81
CA SER A 58 3.65 -11.91 -0.39
C SER A 58 2.65 -11.01 0.35
N CYS A 59 2.19 -9.93 -0.28
CA CYS A 59 1.15 -9.06 0.27
C CYS A 59 -0.17 -9.83 0.45
N GLU A 60 -0.58 -10.62 -0.55
CA GLU A 60 -1.79 -11.47 -0.48
C GLU A 60 -1.68 -12.47 0.67
N SER A 61 -0.58 -13.22 0.72
CA SER A 61 -0.35 -14.19 1.79
C SER A 61 -0.35 -13.55 3.18
N TRP A 62 0.14 -12.31 3.30
CA TRP A 62 0.11 -11.57 4.56
C TRP A 62 -1.31 -11.12 4.94
N LEU A 63 -2.10 -10.65 3.96
CA LEU A 63 -3.49 -10.28 4.15
C LEU A 63 -4.36 -11.49 4.55
N ASP A 64 -4.16 -12.64 3.90
CA ASP A 64 -4.93 -13.86 4.14
C ASP A 64 -4.68 -14.45 5.54
N ARG A 65 -3.49 -14.18 6.12
CA ARG A 65 -3.16 -14.52 7.52
C ARG A 65 -3.76 -13.57 8.56
N GLY A 66 -4.54 -12.57 8.14
CA GLY A 66 -5.22 -11.64 9.03
C GLY A 66 -4.34 -10.53 9.60
N ALA A 67 -3.26 -10.13 8.92
CA ALA A 67 -2.38 -9.02 9.31
C ALA A 67 -1.95 -9.06 10.79
N PRO A 68 -1.16 -10.07 11.18
CA PRO A 68 -0.83 -10.30 12.58
C PRO A 68 -0.10 -9.09 13.19
N GLY A 69 -0.73 -8.44 14.17
CA GLY A 69 -0.08 -7.46 15.05
C GLY A 69 -0.23 -5.99 14.68
N GLY A 70 -0.99 -5.62 13.64
CA GLY A 70 -1.22 -4.20 13.30
C GLY A 70 0.00 -3.46 12.73
N GLU A 71 1.14 -4.14 12.57
CA GLU A 71 2.36 -3.63 11.95
C GLU A 71 2.44 -4.02 10.48
N ALA A 72 3.00 -3.14 9.65
CA ALA A 72 3.27 -3.49 8.26
C ALA A 72 4.32 -4.62 8.19
N PRO A 73 4.27 -5.54 7.20
CA PRO A 73 5.26 -6.60 7.13
C PRO A 73 6.64 -6.05 6.69
N LYS A 74 7.72 -6.58 7.27
CA LYS A 74 9.10 -6.11 7.03
C LYS A 74 9.57 -6.18 5.57
N PHE A 75 8.97 -7.04 4.75
CA PHE A 75 9.29 -7.11 3.32
C PHE A 75 8.68 -5.95 2.51
N CYS A 76 7.70 -5.23 3.07
CA CYS A 76 6.95 -4.22 2.36
C CYS A 76 7.82 -2.97 2.16
N PRO A 77 7.97 -2.46 0.92
CA PRO A 77 8.72 -1.21 0.68
C PRO A 77 8.03 0.02 1.29
N ASN A 78 6.77 -0.12 1.69
CA ASN A 78 6.00 0.90 2.40
C ASN A 78 5.98 0.71 3.91
N HIS A 79 6.71 -0.26 4.48
CA HIS A 79 6.69 -0.52 5.93
C HIS A 79 6.85 0.77 6.74
N ALA A 80 7.97 1.49 6.56
CA ALA A 80 8.22 2.74 7.29
C ALA A 80 7.18 3.84 7.02
N LEU A 81 6.64 3.94 5.80
CA LEU A 81 5.63 4.96 5.46
C LEU A 81 4.25 4.62 6.06
N PHE A 82 3.91 3.34 6.18
CA PHE A 82 2.70 2.91 6.86
C PHE A 82 2.81 3.15 8.36
N GLU A 83 3.96 2.86 8.98
CA GLU A 83 4.22 3.22 10.39
C GLU A 83 4.13 4.74 10.61
N GLU A 84 4.71 5.56 9.72
CA GLU A 84 4.59 7.02 9.80
C GLU A 84 3.12 7.49 9.77
N LEU A 85 2.30 6.90 8.90
CA LEU A 85 0.88 7.22 8.80
C LEU A 85 0.11 6.80 10.07
N LEU A 86 0.43 5.62 10.63
CA LEU A 86 -0.16 5.14 11.90
C LEU A 86 0.18 6.08 13.06
N GLU A 87 1.43 6.49 13.17
CA GLU A 87 1.87 7.43 14.20
C GLU A 87 1.14 8.78 14.09
N LYS A 88 1.02 9.33 12.87
CA LYS A 88 0.29 10.59 12.64
C LYS A 88 -1.19 10.46 12.99
N GLN A 89 -1.80 9.34 12.63
CA GLN A 89 -3.21 9.07 12.97
C GLN A 89 -3.43 9.00 14.48
N SER A 90 -2.52 8.39 15.24
CA SER A 90 -2.65 8.27 16.70
C SER A 90 -2.58 9.61 17.47
N LYS A 91 -2.05 10.65 16.82
CA LYS A 91 -1.85 11.98 17.39
C LYS A 91 -2.93 12.98 16.98
N SER A 92 -3.85 12.58 16.10
CA SER A 92 -4.94 13.42 15.57
C SER A 92 -6.27 13.15 16.27
#